data_AF-A0AAU8FXY9-F1
#
_entry.id   AF-A0AAU8FXY9-F1
#
_cell.length_a   1.000
_cell.length_b   1.000
_cell.length_c   1.000
_cell.angle_alpha   90.00
_cell.angle_beta   90.00
_cell.angle_gamma   90.00
#
_symmetry.space_group_name_H-M   'P 1'
#
loop_
_entity.id
_entity.type
_entity.pdbx_description
1 polymer ?
#
loop_
_entity_poly.entity_id
_entity_poly.type
_entity_poly.pdbx_seq_one_letter_code
_entity_poly.pdbx_strand_id
1 'polypeptide(L)'
;MGRSILPAPGAVEVLYFALPDADDVKASWLEYLREDDPEATLDDVSDDIVEQDHEHVYSDLIDRLPEALSERYPSFYAEDESTWSGRENRVVATNGMADVLVTQYGDLIAVSIAARSDRRTHGGWADTDWWRHEETLREGWTKRMAKHLAGVIREAVYLEEYGKLGTFSDGTSVYTKAA
;
A
#
# COMPACT_ATOMS: atom_id res chain seq x y z
N MET A 1 -8.36 5.30 16.65
CA MET A 1 -9.71 5.31 16.01
C MET A 1 -9.90 4.01 15.26
N GLY A 2 -11.11 3.46 15.21
CA GLY A 2 -11.41 2.32 14.33
C GLY A 2 -11.45 2.78 12.86
N ARG A 3 -10.77 2.07 11.96
CA ARG A 3 -10.68 2.37 10.52
C ARG A 3 -10.88 1.07 9.75
N SER A 4 -11.50 1.09 8.58
CA SER A 4 -11.62 -0.12 7.75
C SER A 4 -10.99 0.13 6.40
N ILE A 5 -9.81 -0.46 6.18
CA ILE A 5 -9.23 -0.59 4.85
C ILE A 5 -9.38 -2.05 4.41
N LEU A 6 -9.98 -2.27 3.24
CA LEU A 6 -10.12 -3.60 2.66
C LEU A 6 -8.88 -3.88 1.79
N PRO A 7 -8.05 -4.87 2.15
CA PRO A 7 -6.91 -5.24 1.31
C PRO A 7 -7.38 -5.89 0.01
N ALA A 8 -6.44 -6.04 -0.92
CA ALA A 8 -6.72 -6.68 -2.20
C ALA A 8 -7.34 -8.08 -2.01
N PRO A 9 -8.39 -8.43 -2.76
CA PRO A 9 -8.95 -9.78 -2.72
C PRO A 9 -7.88 -10.84 -3.00
N GLY A 10 -7.82 -11.90 -2.19
CA GLY A 10 -6.82 -12.95 -2.34
C GLY A 10 -5.41 -12.57 -1.87
N ALA A 11 -5.26 -11.43 -1.17
CA ALA A 11 -4.00 -11.08 -0.52
C ALA A 11 -3.60 -12.17 0.49
N VAL A 12 -2.35 -12.64 0.36
CA VAL A 12 -1.77 -13.66 1.25
C VAL A 12 -0.97 -13.02 2.39
N GLU A 13 -0.61 -11.76 2.25
CA GLU A 13 0.08 -10.93 3.23
C GLU A 13 -0.37 -9.47 3.03
N VAL A 14 -0.57 -8.76 4.13
CA VAL A 14 -0.99 -7.35 4.13
C VAL A 14 -0.20 -6.62 5.21
N LEU A 15 0.47 -5.55 4.81
CA LEU A 15 1.19 -4.64 5.68
C LEU A 15 0.40 -3.33 5.78
N TYR A 16 0.26 -2.79 6.99
CA TYR A 16 -0.44 -1.54 7.22
C TYR A 16 0.54 -0.48 7.67
N PHE A 17 0.41 0.72 7.12
CA PHE A 17 1.26 1.86 7.43
C PHE A 17 0.39 3.08 7.68
N ALA A 18 0.76 3.91 8.64
CA ALA A 18 0.10 5.20 8.84
C ALA A 18 0.86 6.31 8.11
N LEU A 19 0.11 7.20 7.46
CA LEU A 19 0.63 8.51 7.07
C LEU A 19 0.97 9.33 8.33
N PRO A 20 1.87 10.31 8.21
CA PRO A 20 2.22 11.20 9.31
C PRO A 20 0.97 11.84 9.94
N ASP A 21 0.97 11.98 11.27
CA ASP A 21 -0.14 12.62 11.98
C ASP A 21 -0.29 14.07 11.52
N ALA A 22 -1.54 14.52 11.35
CA ALA A 22 -1.82 15.85 10.84
C ALA A 22 -1.21 16.95 11.73
N ASP A 23 -1.20 16.76 13.04
CA ASP A 23 -0.63 17.72 13.98
C ASP A 23 0.90 17.77 13.84
N ASP A 24 1.55 16.62 13.59
CA ASP A 24 2.99 16.53 13.36
C ASP A 24 3.39 17.20 12.03
N VAL A 25 2.61 16.97 10.96
CA VAL A 25 2.82 17.64 9.67
C VAL A 25 2.69 19.15 9.83
N LYS A 26 1.62 19.61 10.46
CA LYS A 26 1.42 21.05 10.69
C LYS A 26 2.52 21.67 11.54
N ALA A 27 2.98 20.97 12.57
CA ALA A 27 4.10 21.44 13.39
C ALA A 27 5.38 21.59 12.55
N SER A 28 5.70 20.62 11.69
CA SER A 28 6.85 20.70 10.79
C SER A 28 6.76 21.86 9.80
N TRP A 29 5.59 22.08 9.21
CA TRP A 29 5.36 23.20 8.29
C TRP A 29 5.39 24.56 9.00
N LEU A 30 4.92 24.62 10.24
CA LEU A 30 5.01 25.83 11.05
C LEU A 30 6.47 26.22 11.35
N GLU A 31 7.36 25.25 11.60
CA GLU A 31 8.79 25.53 11.75
C GLU A 31 9.37 26.17 10.49
N TYR A 32 9.00 25.65 9.32
CA TYR A 32 9.40 26.22 8.03
C TYR A 32 8.87 27.64 7.82
N LEU A 33 7.58 27.89 8.09
CA LEU A 33 6.99 29.23 7.97
C LEU A 33 7.63 30.24 8.90
N ARG A 34 8.04 29.80 10.11
CA ARG A 34 8.69 30.66 11.10
C ARG A 34 10.08 31.16 10.70
N GLU A 35 10.70 30.53 9.69
CA GLU A 35 11.93 31.06 9.11
C GLU A 35 11.71 32.43 8.44
N ASP A 36 10.53 32.63 7.84
CA ASP A 36 10.14 33.85 7.13
C ASP A 36 9.20 34.76 7.97
N ASP A 37 8.33 34.18 8.80
CA ASP A 37 7.42 34.90 9.71
C ASP A 37 7.46 34.31 11.14
N PRO A 38 8.29 34.86 12.04
CA PRO A 38 8.46 34.34 13.41
C PRO A 38 7.18 34.31 14.25
N GLU A 39 6.18 35.12 13.91
CA GLU A 39 4.90 35.20 14.64
C GLU A 39 3.87 34.20 14.14
N ALA A 40 4.19 33.40 13.10
CA ALA A 40 3.32 32.38 12.57
C ALA A 40 2.90 31.36 13.65
N THR A 41 1.66 30.91 13.53
CA THR A 41 0.98 29.97 14.42
C THR A 41 0.43 28.78 13.64
N LEU A 42 -0.02 27.74 14.35
CA LEU A 42 -0.62 26.56 13.70
C LEU A 42 -1.87 26.89 12.88
N ASP A 43 -2.60 27.95 13.24
CA ASP A 43 -3.78 28.43 12.50
C ASP A 43 -3.41 28.97 11.10
N ASP A 44 -2.14 29.36 10.90
CA ASP A 44 -1.63 29.83 9.62
C ASP A 44 -1.25 28.66 8.68
N VAL A 45 -1.21 27.43 9.20
CA VAL A 45 -0.98 26.21 8.39
C VAL A 45 -2.32 25.61 7.97
N SER A 46 -2.63 25.74 6.67
CA SER A 46 -3.86 25.19 6.08
C SER A 46 -3.94 23.67 6.23
N ASP A 47 -5.15 23.14 6.38
CA ASP A 47 -5.42 21.70 6.27
C ASP A 47 -5.02 21.14 4.90
N ASP A 48 -5.09 21.97 3.84
CA ASP A 48 -4.70 21.57 2.48
C ASP A 48 -3.21 21.17 2.39
N ILE A 49 -2.36 21.72 3.26
CA ILE A 49 -0.93 21.36 3.33
C ILE A 49 -0.79 19.91 3.81
N VAL A 50 -1.62 19.48 4.77
CA VAL A 50 -1.61 18.09 5.26
C VAL A 50 -2.03 17.14 4.14
N GLU A 51 -3.08 17.47 3.39
CA GLU A 51 -3.52 16.67 2.25
C GLU A 51 -2.45 16.57 1.16
N GLN A 52 -1.77 17.67 0.84
CA GLN A 52 -0.67 17.69 -0.13
C GLN A 52 0.55 16.86 0.34
N ASP A 53 0.90 16.94 1.62
CA ASP A 53 1.98 16.14 2.20
C ASP A 53 1.64 14.64 2.14
N HIS A 54 0.41 14.29 2.50
CA HIS A 54 -0.12 12.92 2.39
C HIS A 54 -0.12 12.40 0.96
N GLU A 55 -0.52 13.23 -0.02
CA GLU A 55 -0.47 12.88 -1.45
C GLU A 55 0.98 12.69 -1.92
N HIS A 56 1.90 13.54 -1.47
CA HIS A 56 3.33 13.42 -1.79
C HIS A 56 3.92 12.11 -1.25
N VAL A 57 3.69 11.79 0.03
CA VAL A 57 4.13 10.54 0.66
C VAL A 57 3.54 9.33 -0.06
N TYR A 58 2.26 9.38 -0.44
CA TYR A 58 1.64 8.32 -1.20
C TYR A 58 2.29 8.17 -2.59
N SER A 59 2.50 9.26 -3.33
CA SER A 59 3.15 9.21 -4.65
C SER A 59 4.56 8.64 -4.57
N ASP A 60 5.37 9.09 -3.61
CA ASP A 60 6.74 8.59 -3.40
C ASP A 60 6.75 7.09 -3.08
N LEU A 61 5.80 6.62 -2.27
CA LEU A 61 5.63 5.19 -1.99
C LEU A 61 5.35 4.38 -3.25
N ILE A 62 4.48 4.88 -4.14
CA ILE A 62 4.14 4.20 -5.39
C ILE A 62 5.36 4.05 -6.30
N ASP A 63 6.22 5.07 -6.36
CA ASP A 63 7.42 5.05 -7.21
C ASP A 63 8.54 4.17 -6.63
N ARG A 64 8.69 4.18 -5.31
CA ARG A 64 9.78 3.49 -4.60
C ARG A 64 9.57 1.98 -4.49
N LEU A 65 8.33 1.52 -4.32
CA LEU A 65 8.03 0.09 -4.15
C LEU A 65 8.47 -0.78 -5.34
N PRO A 66 8.15 -0.44 -6.59
CA PRO A 66 8.59 -1.20 -7.75
C PRO A 66 10.11 -1.21 -7.91
N GLU A 67 10.78 -0.09 -7.64
CA GLU A 67 12.25 0.01 -7.68
C GLU A 67 12.88 -0.97 -6.70
N ALA A 68 12.51 -0.89 -5.42
CA ALA A 68 13.03 -1.76 -4.37
C ALA A 68 12.75 -3.25 -4.64
N LEU A 69 11.54 -3.57 -5.13
CA LEU A 69 11.18 -4.94 -5.51
C LEU A 69 12.00 -5.44 -6.69
N SER A 70 12.22 -4.62 -7.72
CA SER A 70 12.97 -5.00 -8.92
C SER A 70 14.46 -5.15 -8.65
N GLU A 71 15.04 -4.34 -7.76
CA GLU A 71 16.44 -4.44 -7.34
C GLU A 71 16.71 -5.78 -6.64
N ARG A 72 15.80 -6.20 -5.76
CA ARG A 72 15.94 -7.48 -5.03
C ARG A 72 15.48 -8.69 -5.86
N TYR A 73 14.45 -8.51 -6.68
CA TYR A 73 13.80 -9.53 -7.47
C TYR A 73 13.59 -9.03 -8.92
N PRO A 74 14.57 -9.22 -9.81
CA PRO A 74 14.56 -8.67 -11.19
C PRO A 74 13.38 -9.10 -12.07
N SER A 75 12.59 -10.08 -11.64
CA SER A 75 11.34 -10.46 -12.33
C SER A 75 10.19 -9.47 -12.10
N PHE A 76 10.27 -8.63 -11.06
CA PHE A 76 9.27 -7.60 -10.80
C PHE A 76 9.51 -6.37 -11.66
N TYR A 77 8.44 -5.78 -12.11
CA TYR A 77 8.45 -4.53 -12.88
C TYR A 77 7.28 -3.65 -12.44
N ALA A 78 7.43 -2.34 -12.62
CA ALA A 78 6.38 -1.37 -12.36
C ALA A 78 5.22 -1.54 -13.34
N GLU A 79 4.00 -1.51 -12.83
CA GLU A 79 2.79 -1.45 -13.66
C GLU A 79 2.42 -0.01 -14.01
N ASP A 80 1.58 0.15 -15.03
CA ASP A 80 1.05 1.46 -15.40
C ASP A 80 0.18 2.04 -14.27
N GLU A 81 0.17 3.37 -14.13
CA GLU A 81 -0.61 4.07 -13.10
C GLU A 81 -2.12 3.80 -13.19
N SER A 82 -2.59 3.44 -14.38
CA SER A 82 -3.97 3.05 -14.66
C SER A 82 -4.28 1.57 -14.39
N THR A 83 -3.32 0.78 -13.89
CA THR A 83 -3.55 -0.63 -13.52
C THR A 83 -4.14 -0.75 -12.12
N TRP A 84 -5.45 -1.05 -12.05
CA TRP A 84 -6.21 -1.18 -10.78
C TRP A 84 -6.86 -2.56 -10.62
N SER A 85 -6.82 -3.12 -9.41
CA SER A 85 -7.54 -4.35 -9.01
C SER A 85 -8.77 -4.00 -8.19
N GLY A 86 -9.93 -4.10 -8.83
CA GLY A 86 -11.15 -3.53 -8.27
C GLY A 86 -11.06 -2.00 -8.25
N ARG A 87 -11.78 -1.37 -7.30
CA ARG A 87 -11.91 0.09 -7.26
C ARG A 87 -10.81 0.80 -6.47
N GLU A 88 -10.21 0.12 -5.50
CA GLU A 88 -9.43 0.77 -4.43
C GLU A 88 -7.97 0.29 -4.38
N ASN A 89 -7.62 -0.78 -5.08
CA ASN A 89 -6.27 -1.37 -5.01
C ASN A 89 -5.49 -1.04 -6.28
N ARG A 90 -4.53 -0.11 -6.20
CA ARG A 90 -3.58 0.20 -7.28
C ARG A 90 -2.54 -0.91 -7.35
N VAL A 91 -2.28 -1.48 -8.53
CA VAL A 91 -1.17 -2.42 -8.72
C VAL A 91 0.08 -1.60 -8.97
N VAL A 92 1.09 -1.73 -8.11
CA VAL A 92 2.33 -0.94 -8.22
C VAL A 92 3.44 -1.74 -8.89
N ALA A 93 3.55 -3.02 -8.54
CA ALA A 93 4.55 -3.90 -9.10
C ALA A 93 3.92 -5.27 -9.36
N THR A 94 4.34 -5.93 -10.43
CA THR A 94 3.89 -7.28 -10.75
C THR A 94 5.03 -8.12 -11.29
N ASN A 95 4.84 -9.44 -11.26
CA ASN A 95 5.58 -10.38 -12.08
C ASN A 95 4.63 -11.45 -12.65
N GLY A 96 5.14 -12.54 -13.20
CA GLY A 96 4.29 -13.63 -13.72
C GLY A 96 3.47 -14.38 -12.65
N MET A 97 3.71 -14.14 -11.36
CA MET A 97 3.16 -14.92 -10.25
C MET A 97 2.34 -14.09 -9.25
N ALA A 98 2.73 -12.84 -8.98
CA ALA A 98 2.16 -12.02 -7.92
C ALA A 98 2.02 -10.56 -8.32
N ASP A 99 1.00 -9.93 -7.75
CA ASP A 99 0.78 -8.49 -7.76
C ASP A 99 1.10 -7.94 -6.35
N VAL A 100 1.80 -6.82 -6.31
CA VAL A 100 1.91 -5.96 -5.13
C VAL A 100 0.99 -4.77 -5.34
N LEU A 101 0.08 -4.57 -4.40
CA LEU A 101 -0.98 -3.58 -4.50
C LEU A 101 -0.93 -2.61 -3.33
N VAL A 102 -1.27 -1.36 -3.59
CA VAL A 102 -1.42 -0.34 -2.56
C VAL A 102 -2.87 0.12 -2.54
N THR A 103 -3.41 0.20 -1.33
CA THR A 103 -4.74 0.72 -1.03
C THR A 103 -4.56 1.82 -0.01
N GLN A 104 -5.20 2.98 -0.23
CA GLN A 104 -5.21 4.08 0.73
C GLN A 104 -6.64 4.33 1.18
N TYR A 105 -6.82 4.54 2.49
CA TYR A 105 -8.09 4.97 3.06
C TYR A 105 -7.82 5.99 4.17
N GLY A 106 -8.10 7.26 3.88
CA GLY A 106 -7.69 8.36 4.73
C GLY A 106 -6.18 8.37 4.92
N ASP A 107 -5.75 8.35 6.17
CA ASP A 107 -4.35 8.34 6.61
C ASP A 107 -3.77 6.93 6.83
N LEU A 108 -4.49 5.87 6.42
CA LEU A 108 -4.00 4.49 6.49
C LEU A 108 -3.70 3.96 5.09
N ILE A 109 -2.53 3.36 4.93
CA ILE A 109 -2.09 2.67 3.72
C ILE A 109 -2.02 1.17 4.01
N ALA A 110 -2.53 0.36 3.09
CA ALA A 110 -2.33 -1.08 3.08
C ALA A 110 -1.55 -1.48 1.84
N VAL A 111 -0.41 -2.14 2.04
CA VAL A 111 0.34 -2.79 0.97
C VAL A 111 0.04 -4.28 1.02
N SER A 112 -0.58 -4.79 -0.05
CA SER A 112 -1.06 -6.17 -0.17
C SER A 112 -0.22 -6.94 -1.17
N ILE A 113 0.10 -8.19 -0.86
CA ILE A 113 0.71 -9.15 -1.79
C ILE A 113 -0.33 -10.19 -2.16
N ALA A 114 -0.71 -10.27 -3.44
CA ALA A 114 -1.71 -11.22 -3.93
C ALA A 114 -1.15 -12.05 -5.08
N ALA A 115 -1.68 -13.27 -5.26
CA ALA A 115 -1.41 -14.03 -6.47
C ALA A 115 -1.99 -13.29 -7.67
N ARG A 116 -1.21 -13.20 -8.75
CA ARG A 116 -1.63 -12.47 -9.94
C ARG A 116 -2.82 -13.16 -10.58
N SER A 117 -3.95 -12.47 -10.62
CA SER A 117 -5.13 -12.92 -11.33
C SER A 117 -5.10 -12.35 -12.76
N ASP A 118 -4.72 -13.17 -13.75
CA ASP A 118 -4.74 -12.77 -15.17
C ASP A 118 -6.13 -12.83 -15.81
N ARG A 119 -7.18 -12.76 -14.98
CA ARG A 119 -8.55 -12.60 -15.47
C ARG A 119 -8.71 -11.33 -16.33
N ARG A 120 -7.77 -10.37 -16.22
CA ARG A 120 -7.67 -9.17 -17.05
C ARG A 120 -7.30 -9.45 -18.52
N THR A 121 -6.49 -10.47 -18.78
CA THR A 121 -5.79 -10.63 -20.07
C THR A 121 -6.42 -11.69 -20.95
N HIS A 122 -7.02 -12.73 -20.36
CA HIS A 122 -7.57 -13.87 -21.10
C HIS A 122 -9.10 -13.86 -21.07
N GLY A 123 -9.69 -13.14 -22.03
CA GLY A 123 -11.14 -13.13 -22.25
C GLY A 123 -11.70 -14.55 -22.40
N GLY A 124 -12.77 -14.87 -21.66
CA GLY A 124 -13.65 -16.03 -21.87
C GLY A 124 -13.10 -17.43 -21.56
N TRP A 125 -11.79 -17.65 -21.41
CA TRP A 125 -11.19 -18.99 -21.22
C TRP A 125 -10.92 -19.38 -19.75
N ALA A 126 -11.42 -18.58 -18.80
CA ALA A 126 -11.15 -18.70 -17.37
C ALA A 126 -11.66 -20.00 -16.70
N ASP A 127 -12.38 -20.87 -17.41
CA ASP A 127 -12.95 -22.12 -16.87
C ASP A 127 -12.23 -23.40 -17.35
N THR A 128 -11.03 -23.28 -17.93
CA THR A 128 -10.25 -24.46 -18.33
C THR A 128 -9.43 -25.04 -17.17
N ASP A 129 -9.27 -26.36 -17.11
CA ASP A 129 -8.49 -27.04 -16.04
C ASP A 129 -7.02 -26.60 -15.99
N TRP A 130 -6.47 -26.19 -17.13
CA TRP A 130 -5.12 -25.63 -17.21
C TRP A 130 -5.00 -24.29 -16.47
N TRP A 131 -6.01 -23.44 -16.55
CA TRP A 131 -6.04 -22.15 -15.86
C TRP A 131 -6.10 -22.32 -14.34
N ARG A 132 -6.94 -23.23 -13.84
CA ARG A 132 -7.00 -23.56 -12.41
C ARG A 132 -5.66 -24.08 -11.88
N HIS A 133 -4.95 -24.86 -12.70
CA HIS A 133 -3.62 -25.34 -12.37
C HIS A 133 -2.61 -24.17 -12.25
N GLU A 134 -2.62 -23.24 -13.21
CA GLU A 134 -1.76 -22.06 -13.18
C GLU A 134 -2.06 -21.14 -11.99
N GLU A 135 -3.34 -20.88 -11.70
CA GLU A 135 -3.77 -20.11 -10.53
C GLU A 135 -3.24 -20.74 -9.23
N THR A 136 -3.35 -22.07 -9.10
CA THR A 136 -2.81 -22.81 -7.95
C THR A 136 -1.29 -22.68 -7.83
N LEU A 137 -0.56 -22.71 -8.95
CA LEU A 137 0.89 -22.51 -8.96
C LEU A 137 1.28 -21.11 -8.50
N ARG A 138 0.56 -20.09 -8.96
CA ARG A 138 0.74 -18.69 -8.56
C ARG A 138 0.45 -18.50 -7.09
N GLU A 139 -0.70 -18.95 -6.61
CA GLU A 139 -1.03 -18.92 -5.18
C GLU A 139 0.04 -19.60 -4.32
N GLY A 140 0.47 -20.80 -4.73
CA GLY A 140 1.48 -21.56 -4.01
C GLY A 140 2.82 -20.83 -3.95
N TRP A 141 3.24 -20.23 -5.06
CA TRP A 141 4.46 -19.42 -5.12
C TRP A 141 4.35 -18.16 -4.26
N THR A 142 3.25 -17.41 -4.40
CA THR A 142 3.03 -16.16 -3.68
C THR A 142 3.00 -16.42 -2.17
N LYS A 143 2.30 -17.45 -1.70
CA LYS A 143 2.29 -17.84 -0.28
C LYS A 143 3.69 -18.13 0.27
N ARG A 144 4.58 -18.74 -0.52
CA ARG A 144 5.97 -19.01 -0.12
C ARG A 144 6.82 -17.74 -0.11
N MET A 145 6.62 -16.85 -1.06
CA MET A 145 7.42 -15.62 -1.23
C MET A 145 6.94 -14.45 -0.39
N ALA A 146 5.69 -14.48 0.09
CA ALA A 146 5.04 -13.36 0.75
C ALA A 146 5.88 -12.72 1.86
N LYS A 147 6.48 -13.53 2.75
CA LYS A 147 7.33 -13.02 3.83
C LYS A 147 8.60 -12.33 3.35
N HIS A 148 9.18 -12.81 2.26
CA HIS A 148 10.39 -12.21 1.69
C HIS A 148 10.06 -10.89 0.98
N LEU A 149 8.96 -10.85 0.22
CA LEU A 149 8.46 -9.63 -0.40
C LEU A 149 8.06 -8.60 0.65
N ALA A 150 7.42 -9.03 1.74
CA ALA A 150 7.09 -8.16 2.87
C ALA A 150 8.33 -7.57 3.55
N GLY A 151 9.44 -8.30 3.61
CA GLY A 151 10.72 -7.76 4.08
C GLY A 151 11.20 -6.59 3.22
N VAL A 152 11.20 -6.76 1.89
CA VAL A 152 11.57 -5.68 0.95
C VAL A 152 10.64 -4.49 1.07
N ILE A 153 9.33 -4.73 1.19
CA ILE A 153 8.35 -3.65 1.36
C ILE A 153 8.64 -2.88 2.65
N ARG A 154 8.88 -3.54 3.79
CA ARG A 154 9.24 -2.86 5.04
C ARG A 154 10.52 -2.04 4.94
N GLU A 155 11.50 -2.50 4.18
CA GLU A 155 12.75 -1.76 3.94
C GLU A 155 12.52 -0.54 3.02
N ALA A 156 11.59 -0.65 2.07
CA ALA A 156 11.26 0.42 1.14
C ALA A 156 10.37 1.50 1.77
N VAL A 157 9.41 1.10 2.61
CA VAL A 157 8.46 2.00 3.27
C VAL A 157 9.07 2.60 4.52
N TYR A 158 9.23 3.92 4.54
CA TYR A 158 9.75 4.67 5.69
C TYR A 158 8.66 5.09 6.70
N LEU A 159 7.43 4.63 6.49
CA LEU A 159 6.29 4.90 7.35
C LEU A 159 6.22 3.92 8.52
N GLU A 160 5.55 4.35 9.59
CA GLU A 160 5.33 3.52 10.76
C GLU A 160 4.40 2.33 10.42
N GLU A 161 4.86 1.10 10.68
CA GLU A 161 4.06 -0.11 10.47
C GLU A 161 3.06 -0.32 11.62
N TYR A 162 1.87 -0.80 11.26
CA TYR A 162 0.79 -1.12 12.17
C TYR A 162 0.38 -2.59 12.06
N GLY A 163 0.16 -3.22 13.21
CA GLY A 163 -0.49 -4.52 13.33
C GLY A 163 -2.00 -4.38 13.46
N LYS A 164 -2.76 -5.15 12.67
CA LYS A 164 -4.21 -5.25 12.83
C LYS A 164 -4.56 -6.09 14.07
N LEU A 165 -5.20 -5.48 15.06
CA LEU A 165 -5.62 -6.13 16.30
C LEU A 165 -6.92 -6.94 16.14
N GLY A 166 -7.83 -6.47 15.28
CA GLY A 166 -9.10 -7.13 15.08
C GLY A 166 -10.05 -6.33 14.20
N THR A 167 -11.22 -6.92 13.96
CA THR A 167 -12.32 -6.31 13.21
C THR A 167 -13.60 -6.45 14.03
N PHE A 168 -14.34 -5.37 14.18
CA PHE A 168 -15.68 -5.36 14.75
C PHE A 168 -16.71 -5.95 13.77
N SER A 169 -17.90 -6.28 14.27
CA SER A 169 -18.99 -6.85 13.46
C SER A 169 -19.52 -5.90 12.38
N ASP A 170 -19.28 -4.60 12.52
CA ASP A 170 -19.62 -3.57 11.54
C ASP A 170 -18.56 -3.41 10.43
N GLY A 171 -17.47 -4.18 10.48
CA GLY A 171 -16.35 -4.11 9.54
C GLY A 171 -15.22 -3.17 9.97
N THR A 172 -15.41 -2.37 11.02
CA THR A 172 -14.38 -1.46 11.54
C THR A 172 -13.19 -2.25 12.07
N SER A 173 -11.99 -1.94 11.62
CA SER A 173 -10.75 -2.58 12.09
C SER A 173 -10.01 -1.70 13.09
N VAL A 174 -9.30 -2.33 14.02
CA VAL A 174 -8.45 -1.66 15.01
C VAL A 174 -7.01 -2.02 14.73
N TYR A 175 -6.14 -1.01 14.79
CA TYR A 175 -4.72 -1.14 14.51
C TYR A 175 -3.92 -0.68 15.73
N THR A 176 -2.76 -1.29 15.94
CA THR A 176 -1.75 -0.87 16.92
C THR A 176 -0.42 -0.70 16.21
N LYS A 177 0.46 0.15 16.74
CA LYS A 177 1.85 0.22 16.28
C LYS A 177 2.47 -1.17 16.34
N ALA A 178 3.13 -1.58 15.26
CA ALA A 178 3.94 -2.80 15.25
C ALA A 178 5.10 -2.64 16.24
N ALA A 179 5.46 -3.73 16.91
CA ALA A 179 6.51 -3.76 17.93
C ALA A 179 7.90 -3.94 17.33
#